data_AF-A0A2N5IA94-F1
#
_entry.id   AF-A0A2N5IA94-F1
#
_cell.length_a   1.000
_cell.length_b   1.000
_cell.length_c   1.000
_cell.angle_alpha   90.00
_cell.angle_beta   90.00
_cell.angle_gamma   90.00
#
_symmetry.space_group_name_H-M   'P 1'
#
loop_
_entity.id
_entity.type
_entity.pdbx_description
1 polymer ?
#
loop_
_entity_poly.entity_id
_entity_poly.type
_entity_poly.pdbx_seq_one_letter_code
_entity_poly.pdbx_strand_id
1 'polypeptide(L)'
;MPNYIRNTKMKAIQFIEKEYAENTSYYPGVFDKAMLSELWWGKTAEDGRYYIPNPFSHSFVLESTTLREGDYIITEESGYVYTLPKEVFEENHELTKEEASKKDYDIMTGSEGLE
;
A
#
# COMPACT_ATOMS: atom_id res chain seq x y z
N MET A 1 23.09 -19.64 6.02
CA MET A 1 22.81 -18.20 6.24
C MET A 1 21.46 -18.13 6.93
N PRO A 2 21.28 -17.36 8.02
CA PRO A 2 19.97 -17.29 8.66
C PRO A 2 19.00 -16.56 7.72
N ASN A 3 18.00 -17.29 7.22
CA ASN A 3 16.84 -16.69 6.56
C ASN A 3 16.06 -15.92 7.62
N TYR A 4 16.18 -14.60 7.62
CA TYR A 4 15.35 -13.74 8.44
C TYR A 4 13.92 -13.77 7.88
N ILE A 5 13.08 -14.64 8.45
CA ILE A 5 11.64 -14.60 8.21
C ILE A 5 11.11 -13.45 9.04
N ARG A 6 10.88 -12.28 8.42
CA ARG A 6 10.13 -11.19 9.04
C ARG A 6 8.66 -11.59 9.10
N ASN A 7 8.26 -12.21 10.20
CA ASN A 7 6.86 -12.39 10.56
C ASN A 7 6.34 -11.07 11.18
N THR A 8 6.28 -10.02 10.37
CA THR A 8 5.69 -8.75 10.79
C THR A 8 4.24 -8.76 10.37
N LYS A 9 3.32 -8.55 11.32
CA LYS A 9 1.91 -8.30 11.01
C LYS A 9 1.84 -6.97 10.25
N MET A 10 1.29 -7.01 9.05
CA MET A 10 1.15 -5.82 8.19
C MET A 10 -0.29 -5.69 7.77
N LYS A 11 -0.77 -4.45 7.66
CA LYS A 11 -2.08 -4.15 7.11
C LYS A 11 -1.95 -3.80 5.64
N ALA A 12 -2.66 -4.52 4.77
CA ALA A 12 -2.67 -4.23 3.32
C ALA A 12 -4.05 -3.73 2.90
N ILE A 13 -4.12 -2.55 2.28
CA ILE A 13 -5.38 -1.99 1.76
C ILE A 13 -5.20 -1.76 0.26
N GLN A 14 -6.12 -2.28 -0.54
CA GLN A 14 -6.13 -2.00 -1.97
C GLN A 14 -6.63 -0.57 -2.22
N PHE A 15 -5.90 0.20 -3.02
CA PHE A 15 -6.25 1.56 -3.39
C PHE A 15 -7.34 1.58 -4.45
N ILE A 16 -8.49 2.17 -4.11
CA ILE A 16 -9.61 2.41 -5.01
C ILE A 16 -9.91 3.90 -5.03
N GLU A 17 -9.75 4.56 -6.17
CA GLU A 17 -9.84 6.03 -6.28
C GLU A 17 -11.22 6.55 -5.85
N LYS A 18 -12.28 5.83 -6.25
CA LYS A 18 -13.66 6.20 -5.87
C LYS A 18 -13.87 6.16 -4.36
N GLU A 19 -13.35 5.13 -3.70
CA GLU A 19 -13.49 5.01 -2.25
C GLU A 19 -12.63 6.05 -1.52
N TYR A 20 -11.44 6.35 -2.03
CA TYR A 20 -10.59 7.41 -1.51
C TYR A 20 -11.27 8.77 -1.55
N ALA A 21 -11.96 9.11 -2.66
CA ALA A 21 -12.70 10.36 -2.80
C ALA A 21 -13.83 10.51 -1.76
N GLU A 22 -14.41 9.41 -1.30
CA GLU A 22 -15.47 9.40 -0.29
C GLU A 22 -14.91 9.31 1.14
N ASN A 23 -13.79 8.60 1.35
CA ASN A 23 -13.24 8.26 2.66
C ASN A 23 -11.69 8.33 2.69
N THR A 24 -11.13 9.52 2.54
CA THR A 24 -9.67 9.74 2.53
C THR A 24 -8.95 9.18 3.76
N SER A 25 -9.59 9.22 4.94
CA SER A 25 -9.05 8.71 6.20
C SER A 25 -8.75 7.21 6.21
N TYR A 26 -9.32 6.43 5.29
CA TYR A 26 -9.08 4.99 5.21
C TYR A 26 -7.72 4.64 4.56
N TYR A 27 -7.12 5.61 3.87
CA TYR A 27 -5.93 5.45 3.05
C TYR A 27 -4.75 6.21 3.67
N PRO A 28 -4.08 5.63 4.69
CA PRO A 28 -3.03 6.33 5.41
C PRO A 28 -1.87 6.67 4.49
N GLY A 29 -1.32 7.88 4.63
CA GLY A 29 -0.12 8.30 3.91
C GLY A 29 -0.30 8.57 2.41
N VAL A 30 -1.51 8.46 1.87
CA VAL A 30 -1.80 8.81 0.48
C VAL A 30 -1.98 10.32 0.33
N PHE A 31 -1.30 10.90 -0.64
CA PHE A 31 -1.39 12.31 -0.98
C PHE A 31 -1.89 12.51 -2.41
N ASP A 32 -2.68 13.58 -2.60
CA ASP A 32 -3.23 13.97 -3.89
C ASP A 32 -2.44 15.17 -4.46
N LYS A 33 -1.81 14.99 -5.64
CA LYS A 33 -1.09 16.06 -6.34
C LYS A 33 -1.99 17.22 -6.78
N ALA A 34 -3.30 17.01 -6.91
CA ALA A 34 -4.26 18.07 -7.20
C ALA A 34 -4.44 19.08 -6.07
N MET A 35 -4.05 18.72 -4.84
CA MET A 35 -3.95 19.69 -3.74
C MET A 35 -2.72 20.61 -3.89
N LEU A 36 -1.72 20.19 -4.65
CA LEU A 36 -0.48 20.93 -4.86
C LEU A 36 -0.50 21.76 -6.15
N SER A 37 -1.24 21.32 -7.17
CA SER A 37 -1.27 21.99 -8.48
C SER A 37 -2.55 21.67 -9.27
N GLU A 38 -3.14 22.72 -9.85
CA GLU A 38 -4.35 22.67 -10.69
C GLU A 38 -4.19 21.78 -11.93
N LEU A 39 -2.95 21.58 -12.41
CA LEU A 39 -2.63 20.69 -13.53
C LEU A 39 -3.12 19.25 -13.33
N TRP A 40 -3.39 18.83 -12.08
CA TRP A 40 -3.82 17.49 -11.74
C TRP A 40 -5.34 17.34 -11.56
N TRP A 41 -6.14 18.41 -11.66
CA TRP A 41 -7.59 18.31 -11.42
C TRP A 41 -8.34 17.39 -12.39
N GLY A 42 -7.87 17.29 -13.63
CA GLY A 42 -8.42 16.37 -14.64
C GLY A 42 -7.74 15.01 -14.70
N LYS A 43 -6.86 14.70 -13.74
CA LYS A 43 -6.04 13.48 -13.70
C LYS A 43 -6.61 12.46 -12.72
N THR A 44 -6.39 11.18 -13.00
CA THR A 44 -6.86 10.05 -12.17
C THR A 44 -5.70 9.30 -11.53
N ALA A 45 -6.00 8.22 -10.80
CA ALA A 45 -4.99 7.31 -10.28
C ALA A 45 -4.10 6.72 -11.39
N GLU A 46 -4.66 6.43 -12.56
CA GLU A 46 -3.90 5.91 -13.71
C GLU A 46 -2.86 6.90 -14.25
N ASP A 47 -3.16 8.21 -14.20
CA ASP A 47 -2.21 9.27 -14.55
C ASP A 47 -1.13 9.47 -13.47
N GLY A 48 -1.25 8.80 -12.32
CA GLY A 48 -0.32 8.95 -11.20
C GLY A 48 -0.56 10.19 -10.35
N ARG A 49 -1.82 10.61 -10.24
CA ARG A 49 -2.23 11.73 -9.38
C ARG A 49 -1.94 11.49 -7.89
N TYR A 50 -2.07 10.25 -7.44
CA TYR A 50 -1.84 9.89 -6.05
C TYR A 50 -0.43 9.38 -5.83
N TYR A 51 0.10 9.61 -4.64
CA TYR A 51 1.42 9.13 -4.27
C TYR A 51 1.55 8.89 -2.77
N ILE A 52 2.50 8.05 -2.40
CA ILE A 52 2.94 7.87 -1.01
C ILE A 52 4.41 8.31 -0.92
N PRO A 53 4.76 9.23 0.00
CA PRO A 53 6.14 9.63 0.23
C PRO A 53 6.92 8.44 0.80
N ASN A 54 8.11 8.17 0.26
CA ASN A 54 8.93 7.07 0.69
C ASN A 54 9.59 7.40 2.04
N PRO A 55 9.30 6.64 3.12
CA PRO A 55 9.85 6.92 4.43
C PRO A 55 11.37 6.69 4.53
N PHE A 56 11.97 5.95 3.60
CA PHE A 56 13.40 5.65 3.58
C PHE A 56 14.22 6.62 2.73
N SER A 57 13.58 7.60 2.09
CA SER A 57 14.29 8.60 1.31
C SER A 57 15.03 9.56 2.26
N HIS A 58 16.34 9.34 2.39
CA HIS A 58 17.25 10.21 3.14
C HIS A 58 17.70 11.42 2.32
N SER A 59 17.15 11.62 1.13
CA SER A 59 17.46 12.74 0.24
C SER A 59 16.56 13.93 0.52
N PHE A 60 17.08 15.14 0.29
CA PHE A 60 16.28 16.39 0.28
C PHE A 60 15.20 16.40 -0.81
N VAL A 61 15.24 15.43 -1.72
CA VAL A 61 14.19 15.15 -2.68
C VAL A 61 13.27 14.13 -2.04
N LEU A 62 12.04 14.51 -1.74
CA LEU A 62 10.98 13.59 -1.32
C LEU A 62 10.76 12.57 -2.43
N GLU A 63 11.45 11.44 -2.38
CA GLU A 63 11.12 10.32 -3.25
C GLU A 63 9.72 9.87 -2.89
N SER A 64 8.89 9.76 -3.90
CA SER A 64 7.50 9.36 -3.77
C SER A 64 7.25 8.25 -4.75
N THR A 65 6.45 7.29 -4.31
CA THR A 65 5.98 6.23 -5.20
C THR A 65 4.59 6.61 -5.67
N THR A 66 4.43 6.67 -6.99
CA THR A 66 3.13 6.87 -7.63
C THR A 66 2.23 5.70 -7.28
N LEU A 67 1.01 6.01 -6.86
CA LEU A 67 -0.01 5.03 -6.52
C LEU A 67 -1.02 4.93 -7.67
N ARG A 68 -1.23 3.71 -8.17
CA ARG A 68 -2.21 3.43 -9.23
C ARG A 68 -3.44 2.74 -8.66
N GLU A 69 -4.53 2.77 -9.43
CA GLU A 69 -5.75 2.04 -9.06
C GLU A 69 -5.46 0.54 -8.95
N GLY A 70 -5.88 -0.06 -7.83
CA GLY A 70 -5.69 -1.47 -7.51
C GLY A 70 -4.36 -1.81 -6.84
N ASP A 71 -3.41 -0.86 -6.73
CA ASP A 71 -2.17 -1.05 -5.97
C ASP A 71 -2.46 -1.23 -4.48
N TYR A 72 -1.56 -1.91 -3.76
CA TYR A 72 -1.72 -2.17 -2.34
C TYR A 72 -0.89 -1.21 -1.51
N ILE A 73 -1.54 -0.57 -0.54
CA ILE A 73 -0.92 0.24 0.49
C ILE A 73 -0.67 -0.66 1.68
N ILE A 74 0.60 -0.79 2.05
CA ILE A 74 1.04 -1.62 3.16
C ILE A 74 1.41 -0.73 4.33
N THR A 75 0.83 -1.00 5.49
CA THR A 75 1.17 -0.37 6.76
C THR A 75 1.79 -1.41 7.68
N GLU A 76 3.06 -1.21 8.04
CA GLU A 76 3.74 -2.02 9.06
C GLU A 76 3.32 -1.60 10.47
N GLU A 77 3.46 -2.49 11.45
CA GLU A 77 3.19 -2.21 12.87
C GLU A 77 4.00 -1.01 13.41
N SER A 78 5.19 -0.77 12.86
CA SER A 78 6.02 0.40 13.18
C SER A 78 5.45 1.73 12.68
N GLY A 79 4.33 1.71 11.95
CA GLY A 79 3.70 2.88 11.34
C GLY A 79 4.29 3.27 9.98
N TYR A 80 5.19 2.47 9.42
CA TYR A 80 5.69 2.70 8.06
C TYR A 80 4.62 2.38 7.04
N VAL A 81 4.43 3.30 6.10
CA VAL A 81 3.50 3.14 4.98
C VAL A 81 4.30 3.13 3.69
N TYR A 82 4.06 2.13 2.86
CA TYR A 82 4.60 2.03 1.51
C TYR A 82 3.57 1.43 0.56
N THR A 83 3.85 1.44 -0.74
CA THR A 83 2.96 0.86 -1.75
C THR A 83 3.66 -0.24 -2.53
N LEU A 84 2.87 -1.23 -2.93
CA LEU A 84 3.27 -2.30 -3.83
C LEU A 84 2.31 -2.37 -5.02
N PRO A 85 2.84 -2.50 -6.25
CA PRO A 85 2.00 -2.77 -7.42
C PRO A 85 1.17 -4.02 -7.21
N LYS A 86 -0.07 -4.02 -7.73
CA LYS A 86 -0.98 -5.16 -7.63
C LYS A 86 -0.32 -6.49 -8.01
N GLU A 87 0.36 -6.53 -9.15
CA GLU A 87 0.99 -7.73 -9.70
C GLU A 87 2.08 -8.27 -8.76
N VAL A 88 2.88 -7.39 -8.17
CA VAL A 88 3.95 -7.76 -7.23
C VAL A 88 3.36 -8.28 -5.94
N PHE A 89 2.31 -7.64 -5.43
CA PHE A 89 1.66 -8.06 -4.19
C PHE A 89 0.99 -9.43 -4.35
N GLU A 90 0.21 -9.62 -5.42
CA GLU A 90 -0.51 -10.88 -5.67
C GLU A 90 0.43 -12.05 -6.02
N GLU A 91 1.62 -11.79 -6.58
CA GLU A 91 2.63 -12.82 -6.83
C GLU A 91 3.33 -13.29 -5.55
N ASN A 92 3.58 -12.38 -4.60
CA ASN A 92 4.42 -12.64 -3.42
C ASN A 92 3.60 -12.91 -2.14
N HIS A 93 2.30 -12.63 -2.16
CA HIS A 93 1.42 -12.80 -1.02
C HIS A 93 0.18 -13.60 -1.40
N GLU A 94 0.03 -14.78 -0.80
CA GLU A 94 -1.23 -15.51 -0.84
C GLU A 94 -2.24 -14.82 0.09
N LEU A 95 -3.29 -14.25 -0.49
CA LEU A 95 -4.46 -13.80 0.25
C LEU A 95 -5.14 -15.04 0.84
N THR A 96 -4.83 -15.40 2.09
CA THR A 96 -5.62 -16.41 2.81
C THR A 96 -7.06 -15.91 2.91
N LYS A 97 -7.96 -16.58 2.19
CA LYS A 97 -9.42 -16.34 2.19
C LYS A 97 -10.02 -16.73 3.54
N GLU A 98 -9.76 -15.94 4.56
CA GLU A 98 -10.76 -15.64 5.56
C GLU A 98 -10.86 -14.11 5.58
N GLU A 99 -12.09 -13.58 5.60
CA GLU A 99 -12.39 -12.15 5.80
C GLU A 99 -12.46 -11.23 4.54
N ALA A 100 -13.25 -11.65 3.55
CA ALA A 100 -13.80 -10.76 2.52
C ALA A 100 -14.86 -9.76 3.04
N SER A 101 -14.84 -9.37 4.31
CA SER A 101 -15.84 -8.46 4.89
C SER A 101 -15.29 -7.70 6.09
N LYS A 102 -14.74 -6.50 5.83
CA LYS A 102 -14.46 -5.43 6.80
C LYS A 102 -13.57 -5.79 8.01
N LYS A 103 -12.45 -5.06 8.10
CA LYS A 103 -11.61 -4.70 9.26
C LYS A 103 -10.25 -5.39 9.29
N ASP A 104 -9.27 -4.55 9.61
CA ASP A 104 -7.91 -4.81 10.08
C ASP A 104 -7.27 -6.17 9.76
N TYR A 105 -6.31 -6.14 8.84
CA TYR A 105 -5.56 -7.31 8.39
C TYR A 105 -4.43 -7.66 9.36
N ASP A 106 -4.34 -8.93 9.74
CA ASP A 106 -3.24 -9.58 10.44
C ASP A 106 -2.73 -10.71 9.55
N ILE A 107 -1.62 -10.50 8.84
CA ILE A 107 -1.07 -11.50 7.90
C ILE A 107 -0.24 -12.51 8.70
N MET A 108 -0.67 -13.78 8.75
CA MET A 108 0.08 -14.90 9.31
C MET A 108 0.57 -15.81 8.17
N THR A 109 1.89 -16.00 8.04
CA THR A 109 2.46 -16.96 7.06
C THR A 109 2.50 -18.37 7.66
N GLY A 110 1.78 -19.29 7.01
CA GLY A 110 1.67 -20.70 7.39
C GLY A 110 2.93 -21.51 7.00
N SER A 111 3.30 -22.43 7.88
CA SER A 111 4.41 -23.37 7.70
C SER A 111 3.87 -24.70 7.20
N GLU A 112 4.32 -25.17 6.05
CA GLU A 112 4.29 -26.60 5.72
C GLU A 112 5.71 -27.14 5.84
N GLY A 113 5.94 -27.88 6.92
CA GLY A 113 7.09 -28.76 7.03
C GLY A 113 6.89 -29.95 6.10
N LEU A 114 7.95 -30.34 5.41
CA LEU A 114 8.12 -31.70 4.92
C LEU A 114 9.57 -32.12 5.22
N GLU A 115 9.61 -33.30 5.83
CA GLU A 115 10.69 -34.03 6.51
C GLU A 115 12.07 -34.08 5.82
#